data_AF-A0A1B6Y995-F1
#
_entry.id   AF-A0A1B6Y995-F1
#
_cell.length_a   1.000
_cell.length_b   1.000
_cell.length_c   1.000
_cell.angle_alpha   90.00
_cell.angle_beta   90.00
_cell.angle_gamma   90.00
#
_symmetry.space_group_name_H-M   'P 1'
#
loop_
_entity.id
_entity.type
_entity.pdbx_description
1 polymer ?
#
loop_
_entity_poly.entity_id
_entity_poly.type
_entity_poly.pdbx_seq_one_letter_code
_entity_poly.pdbx_strand_id
1 'polypeptide(L)'
;MSCEHENMIKITETTTHECETCVQQEDEWVHLRMCMTCGYVGCCDSSKNKHARKHYMRNDHPIIRSVESGEDWRYCYIDKEIL
;
A
#
# COMPACT_ATOMS: atom_id res chain seq x y z
N MET A 1 5.93 -12.03 14.64
CA MET A 1 5.25 -13.17 14.02
C MET A 1 5.51 -13.02 12.53
N SER A 2 6.06 -14.04 11.87
CA SER A 2 6.40 -13.97 10.45
C SER A 2 5.17 -14.32 9.63
N CYS A 3 4.84 -13.48 8.66
CA CYS A 3 3.73 -13.71 7.75
C CYS A 3 4.20 -14.54 6.55
N GLU A 4 3.48 -15.59 6.17
CA GLU A 4 3.85 -16.44 5.02
C GLU A 4 3.88 -15.64 3.70
N HIS A 5 3.14 -14.53 3.63
CA HIS A 5 3.10 -13.65 2.47
C HIS A 5 4.36 -12.78 2.33
N GLU A 6 5.27 -12.73 3.30
CA GLU A 6 6.54 -11.97 3.18
C GLU A 6 7.37 -12.42 1.97
N ASN A 7 7.20 -13.68 1.54
CA ASN A 7 7.80 -14.22 0.31
C ASN A 7 7.34 -13.51 -0.97
N MET A 8 6.21 -12.78 -0.93
CA MET A 8 5.71 -11.98 -2.06
C MET A 8 6.32 -10.56 -2.11
N ILE A 9 7.15 -10.19 -1.13
CA ILE A 9 7.86 -8.91 -1.12
C ILE A 9 8.94 -8.95 -2.20
N LYS A 10 8.87 -8.01 -3.14
CA LYS A 10 9.84 -7.82 -4.23
C LYS A 10 10.38 -6.40 -4.28
N ILE A 11 9.59 -5.43 -3.83
CA ILE A 11 9.88 -4.00 -3.90
C ILE A 11 9.72 -3.42 -2.50
N THR A 12 10.79 -2.81 -2.00
CA THR A 12 10.85 -2.27 -0.63
C THR A 12 10.89 -0.75 -0.58
N GLU A 13 11.15 -0.11 -1.73
CA GLU A 13 11.34 1.33 -1.87
C GLU A 13 10.59 1.85 -3.10
N THR A 14 10.18 3.11 -3.04
CA THR A 14 9.59 3.83 -4.18
C THR A 14 9.98 5.30 -4.09
N THR A 15 10.00 5.96 -5.25
CA THR A 15 10.14 7.42 -5.36
C THR A 15 8.80 8.10 -5.60
N THR A 16 7.73 7.33 -5.72
CA THR A 16 6.36 7.82 -5.94
C THR A 16 5.75 8.26 -4.60
N HIS A 17 5.40 9.54 -4.51
CA HIS A 17 4.79 10.16 -3.34
C HIS A 17 3.38 10.67 -3.64
N GLU A 18 2.70 10.06 -4.60
CA GLU A 18 1.36 10.42 -5.01
C GLU A 18 0.53 9.17 -5.32
N CYS A 19 -0.80 9.29 -5.17
CA CYS A 19 -1.71 8.29 -5.69
C CYS A 19 -2.14 8.71 -7.09
N GLU A 20 -1.55 8.10 -8.12
CA GLU A 20 -1.81 8.44 -9.53
C GLU A 20 -3.31 8.44 -9.86
N THR A 21 -4.07 7.51 -9.30
CA THR A 21 -5.51 7.43 -9.54
C THR A 21 -6.30 8.54 -8.83
N CYS A 22 -5.84 9.06 -7.69
CA CYS A 22 -6.45 10.26 -7.11
C CYS A 22 -6.10 11.51 -7.92
N VAL A 23 -4.85 11.64 -8.38
CA VAL A 23 -4.42 12.76 -9.24
C VAL A 23 -5.26 12.82 -10.52
N GLN A 24 -5.47 11.68 -11.18
CA GLN A 24 -6.32 11.60 -12.37
C GLN A 24 -7.80 11.95 -12.12
N GLN A 25 -8.27 11.79 -10.89
CA GLN A 25 -9.64 12.13 -10.48
C GLN A 25 -9.75 13.53 -9.87
N GLU A 26 -8.64 14.29 -9.82
CA GLU A 26 -8.57 15.60 -9.15
C GLU A 26 -9.05 15.52 -7.68
N ASP A 27 -8.78 14.38 -7.02
CA ASP A 27 -9.19 14.06 -5.65
C ASP A 27 -7.97 14.05 -4.73
N GLU A 28 -8.18 14.31 -3.44
CA GLU A 28 -7.12 14.29 -2.42
C GLU A 28 -7.06 12.93 -1.67
N TRP A 29 -5.96 12.71 -0.96
CA TRP A 29 -5.76 11.54 -0.08
C TRP A 29 -5.16 11.96 1.26
N VAL A 30 -5.28 11.07 2.25
CA VAL A 30 -4.76 11.31 3.60
C VAL A 30 -3.34 10.79 3.73
N HIS A 31 -3.12 9.51 3.45
CA HIS A 31 -1.82 8.86 3.48
C HIS A 31 -1.68 7.89 2.33
N LEU A 32 -0.44 7.57 1.98
CA LEU A 32 -0.10 6.67 0.90
C LEU A 32 0.45 5.34 1.42
N ARG A 33 0.16 4.29 0.67
CA ARG A 33 0.62 2.92 0.93
C ARG A 33 1.19 2.34 -0.36
N MET A 34 2.37 1.77 -0.27
CA MET A 34 3.01 1.08 -1.39
C MET A 34 2.81 -0.43 -1.26
N CYS A 35 2.38 -1.05 -2.34
CA CYS A 35 2.39 -2.51 -2.50
C CYS A 35 3.82 -3.02 -2.61
N MET A 36 4.21 -3.92 -1.71
CA MET A 36 5.56 -4.47 -1.70
C MET A 36 5.79 -5.56 -2.76
N THR A 37 4.75 -6.03 -3.45
CA THR A 37 4.86 -7.05 -4.50
C THR A 37 5.12 -6.45 -5.88
N CYS A 38 4.53 -5.29 -6.18
CA CYS A 38 4.58 -4.68 -7.51
C CYS A 38 4.92 -3.17 -7.51
N GLY A 39 5.14 -2.56 -6.34
CA GLY A 39 5.55 -1.15 -6.23
C GLY A 39 4.42 -0.12 -6.41
N TYR A 40 3.18 -0.57 -6.61
CA TYR A 40 2.03 0.32 -6.78
C TYR A 40 1.78 1.17 -5.54
N VAL A 41 1.64 2.50 -5.71
CA VAL A 41 1.32 3.43 -4.62
C VAL A 41 -0.14 3.84 -4.70
N GLY A 42 -0.87 3.60 -3.62
CA GLY A 42 -2.30 3.92 -3.50
C GLY A 42 -2.63 4.65 -2.21
N CYS A 43 -3.71 5.43 -2.23
CA CYS A 43 -4.24 6.05 -1.02
C CYS A 43 -4.76 4.99 -0.03
N CYS A 44 -4.57 5.27 1.26
CA CYS A 44 -4.89 4.37 2.37
C CYS A 44 -6.40 4.16 2.57
N ASP A 45 -6.76 3.23 3.47
CA ASP A 45 -8.15 2.92 3.82
C ASP A 45 -8.92 4.06 4.49
N SER A 46 -8.22 5.01 5.12
CA SER A 46 -8.80 6.24 5.66
C SER A 46 -9.07 7.30 4.61
N SER A 47 -8.50 7.16 3.40
CA SER A 47 -8.78 8.06 2.29
C SER A 47 -10.12 7.70 1.64
N LYS A 48 -10.80 8.69 1.05
CA LYS A 48 -12.10 8.51 0.36
C LYS A 48 -12.09 7.35 -0.63
N ASN A 49 -11.01 7.22 -1.42
CA ASN A 49 -10.97 6.31 -2.57
C ASN A 49 -10.43 4.90 -2.27
N LYS A 50 -9.63 4.71 -1.21
CA LYS A 50 -9.10 3.41 -0.73
C LYS A 50 -8.38 2.60 -1.82
N HIS A 51 -7.53 3.26 -2.62
CA HIS A 51 -6.90 2.63 -3.78
C HIS A 51 -5.93 1.51 -3.40
N ALA A 52 -5.22 1.60 -2.26
CA ALA A 52 -4.34 0.52 -1.81
C ALA A 52 -5.12 -0.79 -1.55
N ARG A 53 -6.27 -0.69 -0.87
CA ARG A 53 -7.14 -1.85 -0.61
C ARG A 53 -7.80 -2.38 -1.88
N LYS A 54 -8.26 -1.50 -2.78
CA LYS A 54 -8.78 -1.92 -4.09
C LYS A 54 -7.74 -2.65 -4.92
N HIS A 55 -6.49 -2.18 -4.88
CA HIS A 55 -5.36 -2.83 -5.55
C HIS A 55 -5.10 -4.23 -5.00
N TYR A 56 -5.07 -4.39 -3.67
CA TYR A 56 -4.99 -5.69 -3.02
C TYR A 56 -6.11 -6.63 -3.51
N MET A 57 -7.37 -6.21 -3.43
CA MET A 57 -8.52 -7.04 -3.82
C MET A 57 -8.52 -7.46 -5.29
N ARG A 58 -7.86 -6.70 -6.16
CA ARG A 58 -7.80 -6.98 -7.60
C ARG A 58 -6.62 -7.87 -8.00
N ASN A 59 -5.48 -7.74 -7.32
CA ASN A 59 -4.23 -8.36 -7.74
C ASN A 59 -3.70 -9.41 -6.75
N ASP A 60 -4.39 -9.60 -5.62
CA ASP A 60 -3.95 -10.51 -4.56
C ASP A 60 -2.54 -10.16 -4.05
N HIS A 61 -2.31 -8.87 -3.83
CA HIS A 61 -1.07 -8.34 -3.26
C HIS A 61 -1.28 -7.94 -1.80
N PRO A 62 -1.09 -8.85 -0.84
CA PRO A 62 -1.54 -8.65 0.53
C PRO A 62 -0.65 -7.72 1.34
N ILE A 63 0.63 -7.56 0.96
CA ILE A 63 1.58 -6.77 1.74
C ILE A 63 1.73 -5.36 1.19
N ILE A 64 1.48 -4.41 2.08
CA ILE A 64 1.72 -2.98 1.87
C ILE A 64 2.70 -2.43 2.91
N ARG A 65 3.32 -1.30 2.57
CA ARG A 65 4.17 -0.51 3.45
C ARG A 65 3.68 0.94 3.47
N SER A 66 3.87 1.64 4.58
CA SER A 66 3.72 3.11 4.59
C SER A 66 4.87 3.78 3.84
N VAL A 67 4.53 4.82 3.06
CA VAL A 67 5.52 5.72 2.42
C VAL A 67 5.52 7.10 3.07
N GLU A 68 4.86 7.25 4.21
CA GLU A 68 4.88 8.50 4.96
C GLU A 68 6.25 8.71 5.62
N SER A 69 6.66 9.97 5.72
CA SER A 69 7.94 10.32 6.34
C SER A 69 7.99 9.89 7.80
N GLY A 70 8.94 9.02 8.14
CA GLY A 70 9.13 8.50 9.50
C GLY A 70 8.36 7.21 9.81
N GLU A 71 7.61 6.66 8.85
CA GLU A 71 6.95 5.35 8.99
C GLU A 71 7.68 4.27 8.17
N ASP A 72 8.05 3.16 8.81
CA ASP A 72 8.70 2.00 8.17
C ASP A 72 7.88 0.70 8.32
N TRP A 73 6.67 0.81 8.87
CA TRP A 73 5.85 -0.37 9.13
C TRP A 73 5.29 -0.98 7.85
N ARG A 74 5.06 -2.29 7.93
CA ARG A 74 4.45 -3.11 6.88
C ARG A 74 3.18 -3.73 7.42
N TYR A 75 2.21 -4.00 6.56
CA TYR A 75 0.92 -4.57 6.96
C TYR A 75 0.47 -5.62 5.95
N CYS A 76 -0.02 -6.73 6.46
CA CYS A 76 -0.65 -7.78 5.68
C CYS A 76 -2.17 -7.65 5.73
N TYR A 77 -2.83 -7.46 4.58
CA TYR A 77 -4.29 -7.41 4.49
C TYR A 77 -4.98 -8.73 4.83
N ILE A 78 -4.32 -9.87 4.62
CA ILE A 78 -4.87 -11.20 4.88
C ILE A 78 -4.84 -11.49 6.39
N ASP A 79 -3.67 -11.36 7.00
CA ASP A 79 -3.46 -11.65 8.42
C ASP A 79 -3.93 -10.51 9.33
N LYS A 80 -4.17 -9.33 8.74
CA LYS A 80 -4.63 -8.11 9.40
C LYS A 80 -3.71 -7.64 10.51
N GLU A 81 -2.41 -7.91 10.37
CA GLU A 81 -1.38 -7.57 11.34
C GLU A 81 -0.26 -6.73 10.73
N ILE A 82 0.43 -5.99 11.60
CA ILE A 82 1.66 -5.27 11.27
C ILE A 82 2.83 -6.26 11.34
N LEU A 83 3.70 -6.20 10.32
CA LEU A 83 4.91 -7.02 10.19
C LEU A 83 6.17 -6.28 10.64
#